data_AF-A0A3D1LYB8-F1
#
_entry.id   AF-A0A3D1LYB8-F1
#
_cell.length_a   1.000
_cell.length_b   1.000
_cell.length_c   1.000
_cell.angle_alpha   90.00
_cell.angle_beta   90.00
_cell.angle_gamma   90.00
#
_symmetry.space_group_name_H-M   'P 1'
#
loop_
_entity.id
_entity.type
_entity.pdbx_description
1 polymer ?
#
loop_
_entity_poly.entity_id
_entity_poly.type
_entity_poly.pdbx_seq_one_letter_code
_entity_poly.pdbx_strand_id
1 'polypeptide(L)'
;MLIGLGTLRERIHGVVLNKGEQGHEIDGLVSKLESLPESYDAMLEFANSLSDLPIRSDWKYVEPNGLEDIWGESKPDRNTGAISPVDINDSAKRVESAFLGSVAGCMLGKPLEAMLTGDEIRSALEAMGDWPMDEYVSNKVKEYVPRVHRSFHETAREFIDYVAPDDDINYTIMGMLILEEFGPDFTHDNVQDL
;
A
#
# COMPACT_ATOMS: atom_id res chain seq x y z
N MET A 1 -14.49 20.79 4.54
CA MET A 1 -14.72 20.64 6.00
C MET A 1 -13.40 20.17 6.60
N LEU A 2 -12.89 20.82 7.64
CA LEU A 2 -11.65 20.37 8.28
C LEU A 2 -11.94 19.10 9.09
N ILE A 3 -10.97 18.17 9.11
CA ILE A 3 -11.00 16.96 9.95
C ILE A 3 -11.16 17.36 11.42
N GLY A 4 -12.02 16.68 12.19
CA GLY A 4 -12.21 17.01 13.60
C GLY A 4 -10.91 16.86 14.40
N LEU A 5 -10.66 17.78 15.36
CA LEU A 5 -9.43 17.81 16.16
C LEU A 5 -9.14 16.48 16.88
N GLY A 6 -10.17 15.82 17.41
CA GLY A 6 -10.01 14.48 18.01
C GLY A 6 -9.49 13.43 17.03
N THR A 7 -10.04 13.41 15.81
CA THR A 7 -9.58 12.52 14.74
C THR A 7 -8.18 12.91 14.27
N LEU A 8 -7.87 14.20 14.16
CA LEU A 8 -6.52 14.65 13.81
C LEU A 8 -5.49 14.19 14.86
N ARG A 9 -5.82 14.33 16.14
CA ARG A 9 -4.99 13.85 17.26
C ARG A 9 -4.75 12.34 17.18
N GLU A 10 -5.79 11.55 16.91
CA GLU A 10 -5.67 10.10 16.71
C GLU A 10 -4.76 9.75 15.52
N ARG A 11 -4.87 10.47 14.41
CA ARG A 11 -3.99 10.28 13.24
C ARG A 11 -2.53 10.59 13.57
N ILE A 12 -2.27 11.71 14.25
CA ILE A 12 -0.91 12.10 14.67
C ILE A 12 -0.35 11.08 15.66
N HIS A 13 -1.17 10.54 16.57
CA HIS A 13 -0.77 9.47 17.46
C HIS A 13 -0.28 8.24 16.67
N GLY A 14 -1.02 7.83 15.64
CA GLY A 14 -0.57 6.77 14.72
C GLY A 14 0.77 7.09 14.05
N VAL A 15 1.00 8.33 13.62
CA VAL A 15 2.28 8.76 13.05
C VAL A 15 3.42 8.63 14.06
N VAL A 16 3.20 8.99 15.33
CA VAL A 16 4.20 8.82 16.40
C VAL A 16 4.57 7.35 16.57
N LEU A 17 3.59 6.44 16.60
CA LEU A 17 3.86 5.02 16.73
C LEU A 17 4.63 4.47 15.52
N ASN A 18 4.22 4.83 14.31
CA ASN A 18 4.91 4.43 13.07
C ASN A 18 6.36 4.93 13.04
N LYS A 19 6.62 6.15 13.54
CA LYS A 19 7.99 6.65 13.70
C LYS A 19 8.82 5.76 14.63
N GLY A 20 8.23 5.27 15.72
CA GLY A 20 8.89 4.32 16.61
C GLY A 20 9.21 2.98 15.94
N GLU A 21 8.32 2.48 15.09
CA GLU A 21 8.53 1.26 14.28
C GLU A 21 9.60 1.46 13.19
N GLN A 22 9.79 2.68 12.73
CA GLN A 22 10.87 3.12 11.81
C GLN A 22 12.16 3.50 12.56
N GLY A 23 12.26 3.16 13.85
CA GLY A 23 13.50 3.35 14.60
C GLY A 23 13.76 4.75 15.11
N HIS A 24 12.80 5.66 15.07
CA HIS A 24 12.96 6.99 15.66
C HIS A 24 12.78 7.00 17.18
N GLU A 25 13.37 8.00 17.84
CA GLU A 25 13.14 8.30 19.26
C GLU A 25 11.76 8.93 19.45
N ILE A 26 10.89 8.26 20.22
CA ILE A 26 9.50 8.71 20.44
C ILE A 26 9.14 8.91 21.91
N ASP A 27 10.12 8.78 22.80
CA ASP A 27 9.92 8.89 24.24
C ASP A 27 9.27 10.23 24.62
N GLY A 28 8.13 10.14 25.31
CA GLY A 28 7.35 11.30 25.74
C GLY A 28 6.54 12.01 24.64
N LEU A 29 6.65 11.62 23.36
CA LEU A 29 5.91 12.27 22.28
C LEU A 29 4.40 12.04 22.36
N VAL A 30 3.96 10.86 22.81
CA VAL A 30 2.53 10.58 23.04
C VAL A 30 1.96 11.50 24.13
N SER A 31 2.64 11.61 25.27
CA SER A 31 2.21 12.52 26.35
C SER A 31 2.28 13.98 25.93
N LYS A 32 3.27 14.36 25.13
CA LYS A 32 3.35 15.71 24.55
C LYS A 32 2.16 15.98 23.64
N LEU A 33 1.81 15.05 22.76
CA LEU A 33 0.63 15.15 21.91
C LEU A 33 -0.62 15.36 22.76
N GLU A 34 -0.88 14.53 23.77
CA GLU A 34 -2.04 14.65 24.67
C GLU A 34 -2.12 16.01 25.39
N SER A 35 -0.97 16.63 25.68
CA SER A 35 -0.90 17.94 26.34
C SER A 35 -1.16 19.14 25.42
N LEU A 36 -1.17 18.93 24.09
CA LEU A 36 -1.36 20.03 23.13
C LEU A 36 -2.75 20.66 23.25
N PRO A 37 -2.86 22.00 23.11
CA PRO A 37 -4.14 22.68 23.07
C PRO A 37 -4.99 22.18 21.89
N GLU A 38 -6.32 22.32 22.01
CA GLU A 38 -7.28 22.06 20.95
C GLU A 38 -7.18 23.12 19.84
N SER A 39 -6.09 23.05 19.07
CA SER A 39 -5.74 23.99 17.99
C SER A 39 -5.12 23.24 16.82
N TYR A 40 -5.59 23.54 15.61
CA TYR A 40 -4.99 23.00 14.39
C TYR A 40 -3.54 23.42 14.23
N ASP A 41 -3.21 24.67 14.56
CA ASP A 41 -1.85 25.19 14.42
C ASP A 41 -0.88 24.43 15.33
N ALA A 42 -1.28 24.17 16.58
CA ALA A 42 -0.47 23.41 17.53
C ALA A 42 -0.29 21.94 17.10
N MET A 43 -1.35 21.33 16.56
CA MET A 43 -1.28 19.96 16.02
C MET A 43 -0.38 19.86 14.79
N LEU A 44 -0.47 20.84 13.88
CA LEU A 44 0.36 20.91 12.67
C LEU A 44 1.82 21.17 13.01
N GLU A 45 2.11 22.09 13.92
CA GLU A 45 3.47 22.35 14.38
C GLU A 45 4.10 21.09 14.99
N PHE A 46 3.35 20.38 15.85
CA PHE A 46 3.82 19.12 16.41
C PHE A 46 4.02 18.04 15.34
N ALA A 47 3.06 17.86 14.43
CA ALA A 47 3.16 16.88 13.35
C ALA A 47 4.38 17.13 12.46
N ASN A 48 4.65 18.39 12.09
CA ASN A 48 5.82 18.76 11.30
C ASN A 48 7.12 18.38 12.02
N SER A 49 7.18 18.57 13.34
CA SER A 49 8.36 18.24 14.14
C SER A 49 8.69 16.74 14.18
N LEU A 50 7.73 15.87 13.85
CA LEU A 50 7.95 14.41 13.80
C LEU A 50 8.84 13.99 12.62
N SER A 51 8.98 14.83 11.60
CA SER A 51 9.79 14.51 10.41
C SER A 51 11.28 14.41 10.74
N ASP A 52 11.74 15.24 11.68
CA ASP A 52 13.15 15.44 12.02
C ASP A 52 13.60 14.63 13.26
N LEU A 53 12.80 13.65 13.70
CA LEU A 53 13.16 12.86 14.86
C LEU A 53 14.48 12.09 14.64
N PRO A 54 15.38 12.07 15.63
CA PRO A 54 16.59 11.27 15.52
C PRO A 54 16.26 9.78 15.52
N ILE A 55 17.08 8.99 14.82
CA ILE A 55 17.06 7.52 14.92
C ILE A 55 17.66 7.11 16.27
N ARG A 56 17.06 6.10 16.91
CA ARG A 56 17.52 5.56 18.19
C ARG A 56 18.93 5.01 18.06
N SER A 57 19.74 5.24 19.09
CA SER A 57 21.14 4.76 19.10
C SER A 57 21.28 3.24 19.05
N ASP A 58 20.23 2.49 19.39
CA ASP A 58 20.17 1.03 19.36
C ASP A 58 19.49 0.45 18.10
N TRP A 59 19.12 1.32 17.14
CA TRP A 59 18.54 0.89 15.87
C TRP A 59 19.57 0.14 15.02
N LYS A 60 19.21 -1.06 14.57
CA LYS A 60 20.15 -1.99 13.91
C LYS A 60 20.17 -1.89 12.39
N TYR A 61 19.24 -1.14 11.81
CA TYR A 61 19.04 -1.07 10.37
C TYR A 61 19.54 0.28 9.83
N VAL A 62 20.04 0.25 8.59
CA VAL A 62 20.37 1.46 7.84
C VAL A 62 19.27 1.61 6.78
N GLU A 63 18.50 2.69 6.87
CA GLU A 63 17.33 2.94 6.02
C GLU A 63 17.55 4.22 5.20
N PRO A 64 18.45 4.18 4.20
CA PRO A 64 18.77 5.34 3.39
C PRO A 64 17.63 5.70 2.44
N ASN A 65 17.46 7.01 2.18
CA ASN A 65 16.50 7.52 1.20
C ASN A 65 17.16 7.89 -0.14
N GLY A 66 18.45 8.26 -0.13
CA GLY A 66 19.19 8.65 -1.32
C GLY A 66 19.62 7.43 -2.13
N LEU A 67 19.54 7.51 -3.46
CA LEU A 67 19.92 6.40 -4.35
C LEU A 67 21.38 5.96 -4.14
N GLU A 68 22.29 6.91 -3.97
CA GLU A 68 23.71 6.63 -3.72
C GLU A 68 23.92 5.88 -2.39
N ASP A 69 23.24 6.31 -1.33
CA ASP A 69 23.32 5.68 -0.02
C ASP A 69 22.68 4.28 -0.02
N ILE A 70 21.53 4.12 -0.70
CA ILE A 70 20.87 2.82 -0.92
C ILE A 70 21.83 1.85 -1.64
N TRP A 71 22.56 2.33 -2.65
CA TRP A 71 23.57 1.53 -3.33
C TRP A 71 24.81 1.22 -2.48
N GLY A 72 25.15 2.12 -1.56
CA GLY A 72 26.23 1.95 -0.58
C GLY A 72 25.92 0.87 0.45
N GLU A 73 24.68 0.79 0.93
CA GLU A 73 24.21 -0.22 1.87
C GLU A 73 23.91 -1.58 1.22
N SER A 74 23.74 -1.59 -0.10
CA SER A 74 23.57 -2.83 -0.86
C SER A 74 24.85 -3.68 -0.82
N LYS A 75 24.70 -5.00 -0.71
CA LYS A 75 25.83 -5.97 -0.63
C LYS A 75 26.92 -5.67 -1.68
N PRO A 76 28.21 -5.54 -1.27
CA PRO A 76 29.30 -5.23 -2.20
C PRO A 76 29.52 -6.29 -3.29
N ASP A 77 29.20 -7.55 -2.98
CA ASP A 77 29.34 -8.70 -3.87
C ASP A 77 28.06 -9.00 -4.67
N ARG A 78 27.08 -8.09 -4.67
CA ARG A 78 25.85 -8.27 -5.47
C ARG A 78 26.18 -8.39 -6.96
N ASN A 79 25.49 -9.28 -7.65
CA ASN A 79 25.61 -9.37 -9.09
C ASN A 79 24.95 -8.14 -9.74
N THR A 80 25.75 -7.26 -10.34
CA THR A 80 25.30 -6.10 -11.11
C THR A 80 25.28 -6.37 -12.62
N GLY A 81 25.75 -7.54 -13.04
CA GLY A 81 25.75 -7.96 -14.43
C GLY A 81 24.41 -8.55 -14.86
N ALA A 82 24.24 -8.71 -16.18
CA ALA A 82 23.11 -9.42 -16.74
C ALA A 82 23.10 -10.88 -16.24
N ILE A 83 21.97 -11.32 -15.69
CA ILE A 83 21.78 -12.70 -15.21
C ILE A 83 21.71 -13.66 -16.41
N SER A 84 20.99 -13.26 -17.46
CA SER A 84 20.88 -13.99 -18.73
C SER A 84 20.47 -13.03 -19.85
N PRO A 85 20.65 -13.42 -21.13
CA PRO A 85 19.99 -12.73 -22.23
C PRO A 85 18.47 -12.72 -22.02
N VAL A 86 17.82 -11.65 -22.45
CA VAL A 86 16.36 -11.51 -22.42
C VAL A 86 15.82 -11.82 -23.81
N ASP A 87 14.97 -12.85 -23.92
CA ASP A 87 14.13 -13.04 -25.09
C ASP A 87 12.92 -12.13 -24.96
N ILE A 88 12.82 -11.12 -25.83
CA ILE A 88 11.75 -10.12 -25.81
C ILE A 88 10.36 -10.75 -25.99
N ASN A 89 10.25 -11.82 -26.80
CA ASN A 89 8.96 -12.47 -27.02
C ASN A 89 8.51 -13.26 -25.79
N ASP A 90 9.43 -13.93 -25.11
CA ASP A 90 9.14 -14.61 -23.84
C ASP A 90 8.83 -13.57 -22.73
N SER A 91 9.62 -12.50 -22.66
CA SER A 91 9.42 -11.41 -21.70
C SER A 91 8.06 -10.73 -21.87
N ALA A 92 7.64 -10.43 -23.10
CA ALA A 92 6.34 -9.83 -23.37
C ALA A 92 5.19 -10.72 -22.86
N LYS A 93 5.24 -12.03 -23.11
CA LYS A 93 4.24 -12.99 -22.60
C LYS A 93 4.20 -13.04 -21.08
N ARG A 94 5.35 -12.96 -20.42
CA ARG A 94 5.44 -12.94 -18.95
C ARG A 94 4.87 -11.64 -18.37
N VAL A 95 5.14 -10.50 -19.00
CA VAL A 95 4.61 -9.20 -18.59
C VAL A 95 3.09 -9.17 -18.76
N GLU A 96 2.57 -9.68 -19.88
CA GLU A 96 1.13 -9.83 -20.10
C GLU A 96 0.50 -10.73 -19.02
N SER A 97 1.11 -11.89 -18.76
CA SER A 97 0.64 -12.82 -17.71
C SER A 97 0.68 -12.18 -16.33
N ALA A 98 1.72 -11.39 -16.02
CA ALA A 98 1.85 -10.69 -14.75
C ALA A 98 0.77 -9.60 -14.58
N PHE A 99 0.48 -8.83 -15.64
CA PHE A 99 -0.58 -7.83 -15.63
C PHE A 99 -1.96 -8.48 -15.44
N LEU A 100 -2.26 -9.55 -16.20
CA LEU A 100 -3.51 -10.29 -16.03
C LEU A 100 -3.61 -10.94 -14.64
N GLY A 101 -2.49 -11.41 -14.09
CA GLY A 101 -2.42 -11.92 -12.72
C GLY A 101 -2.70 -10.84 -11.67
N SER A 102 -2.19 -9.62 -11.87
CA SER A 102 -2.50 -8.46 -11.02
C SER A 102 -3.99 -8.09 -11.09
N VAL A 103 -4.57 -8.08 -12.29
CA VAL A 103 -6.01 -7.86 -12.49
C VAL A 103 -6.86 -8.90 -11.76
N ALA A 104 -6.52 -10.19 -11.91
CA ALA A 104 -7.20 -11.28 -11.22
C ALA A 104 -7.06 -11.17 -9.70
N GLY A 105 -5.85 -10.88 -9.20
CA GLY A 105 -5.57 -10.70 -7.77
C GLY A 105 -6.33 -9.52 -7.16
N CYS A 106 -6.37 -8.39 -7.86
CA CYS A 106 -7.14 -7.21 -7.46
C CYS A 106 -8.63 -7.58 -7.32
N MET A 107 -9.24 -8.18 -8.34
CA MET A 107 -10.65 -8.61 -8.29
C MET A 107 -10.93 -9.64 -7.18
N LEU A 108 -9.99 -10.55 -6.94
CA LEU A 108 -10.10 -11.56 -5.88
C LEU A 108 -10.10 -10.95 -4.47
N GLY A 109 -9.20 -9.99 -4.21
CA GLY A 109 -9.04 -9.37 -2.90
C GLY A 109 -10.11 -8.33 -2.58
N LYS A 110 -10.61 -7.63 -3.61
CA LYS A 110 -11.47 -6.45 -3.46
C LYS A 110 -12.71 -6.66 -2.60
N PRO A 111 -13.49 -7.75 -2.69
CA PRO A 111 -14.61 -8.00 -1.78
C PRO A 111 -14.25 -7.96 -0.29
N LEU A 112 -13.01 -8.34 0.06
CA LEU A 112 -12.50 -8.47 1.42
C LEU A 112 -11.70 -7.24 1.89
N GLU A 113 -11.48 -6.25 1.02
CA GLU A 113 -10.82 -4.98 1.33
C GLU A 113 -11.74 -4.07 2.17
N ALA A 114 -12.03 -4.52 3.38
CA ALA A 114 -12.96 -3.89 4.30
C ALA A 114 -12.40 -3.87 5.72
N MET A 115 -11.08 -3.76 5.86
CA MET A 115 -10.35 -3.80 7.15
C MET A 115 -10.57 -5.10 7.93
N LEU A 116 -10.82 -6.23 7.26
CA LEU A 116 -10.99 -7.53 7.91
C LEU A 116 -9.65 -8.10 8.40
N THR A 117 -9.66 -8.82 9.51
CA THR A 117 -8.50 -9.62 9.92
C THR A 117 -8.45 -10.94 9.14
N GLY A 118 -7.27 -11.57 9.09
CA GLY A 118 -7.13 -12.90 8.50
C GLY A 118 -8.01 -13.95 9.18
N ASP A 119 -8.22 -13.85 10.49
CA ASP A 119 -9.09 -14.76 11.25
C ASP A 119 -10.58 -14.53 10.95
N GLU A 120 -11.01 -13.27 10.77
CA GLU A 120 -12.38 -12.94 10.33
C GLU A 120 -12.65 -13.55 8.94
N ILE A 121 -11.72 -13.37 8.00
CA ILE A 121 -11.84 -13.90 6.63
C ILE A 121 -11.89 -15.43 6.66
N ARG A 122 -10.93 -16.07 7.35
CA ARG A 122 -10.84 -17.52 7.40
C ARG A 122 -12.09 -18.14 8.04
N SER A 123 -12.55 -17.60 9.17
CA SER A 123 -13.75 -18.10 9.86
C SER A 123 -14.99 -18.03 8.97
N ALA A 124 -15.14 -16.93 8.21
CA ALA A 124 -16.23 -16.78 7.26
C ALA A 124 -16.16 -17.82 6.13
N LEU A 125 -14.98 -18.01 5.53
CA LEU A 125 -14.76 -18.99 4.46
C LEU A 125 -14.98 -20.44 4.93
N GLU A 126 -14.52 -20.80 6.13
CA GLU A 126 -14.78 -22.12 6.73
C GLU A 126 -16.28 -22.34 6.97
N ALA A 127 -17.00 -21.32 7.46
CA ALA A 127 -18.43 -21.41 7.76
C ALA A 127 -19.32 -21.56 6.51
N MET A 128 -18.89 -21.01 5.37
CA MET A 128 -19.57 -21.17 4.08
C MET A 128 -19.10 -22.40 3.28
N GLY A 129 -18.02 -23.05 3.71
CA GLY A 129 -17.45 -24.23 3.05
C GLY A 129 -16.49 -23.94 1.88
N ASP A 130 -16.03 -22.70 1.74
CA ASP A 130 -15.16 -22.22 0.65
C ASP A 130 -13.69 -22.09 1.10
N TRP A 131 -13.31 -22.66 2.26
CA TRP A 131 -11.92 -22.76 2.71
C TRP A 131 -11.32 -24.16 2.44
N PRO A 132 -10.08 -24.28 1.93
CA PRO A 132 -9.21 -23.20 1.45
C PRO A 132 -9.74 -22.58 0.16
N MET A 133 -9.48 -21.28 -0.03
CA MET A 133 -9.97 -20.53 -1.17
C MET A 133 -9.26 -20.96 -2.47
N ASP A 134 -10.04 -21.37 -3.47
CA ASP A 134 -9.58 -21.76 -4.81
C ASP A 134 -10.31 -21.00 -5.95
N GLU A 135 -11.34 -20.21 -5.61
CA GLU A 135 -12.11 -19.37 -6.52
C GLU A 135 -12.25 -17.93 -6.01
N TYR A 136 -12.83 -17.06 -6.85
CA TYR A 136 -13.24 -15.71 -6.44
C TYR A 136 -14.25 -15.74 -5.29
N VAL A 137 -14.22 -14.69 -4.46
CA VAL A 137 -15.06 -14.59 -3.26
C VAL A 137 -16.55 -14.54 -3.64
N SER A 138 -17.31 -15.51 -3.14
CA SER A 138 -18.76 -15.57 -3.36
C SER A 138 -19.51 -14.41 -2.72
N ASN A 139 -20.62 -14.02 -3.35
CA ASN A 139 -21.57 -13.05 -2.81
C ASN A 139 -22.17 -13.47 -1.46
N LYS A 140 -22.13 -14.76 -1.11
CA LYS A 140 -22.59 -15.32 0.16
C LYS A 140 -21.73 -14.86 1.33
N VAL A 141 -20.47 -14.48 1.11
CA VAL A 141 -19.54 -14.10 2.19
C VAL A 141 -20.10 -12.98 3.07
N LYS A 142 -20.92 -12.08 2.51
CA LYS A 142 -21.56 -10.98 3.22
C LYS A 142 -22.46 -11.41 4.39
N GLU A 143 -22.90 -12.67 4.41
CA GLU A 143 -23.70 -13.24 5.49
C GLU A 143 -22.82 -13.68 6.68
N TYR A 144 -21.50 -13.79 6.47
CA TYR A 144 -20.53 -14.33 7.41
C TYR A 144 -19.46 -13.32 7.85
N VAL A 145 -19.28 -12.22 7.11
CA VAL A 145 -18.39 -11.11 7.49
C VAL A 145 -19.18 -9.90 7.97
N PRO A 146 -18.63 -9.10 8.91
CA PRO A 146 -19.31 -7.91 9.42
C PRO A 146 -19.38 -6.75 8.42
N ARG A 147 -18.55 -6.78 7.37
CA ARG A 147 -18.36 -5.69 6.40
C ARG A 147 -17.78 -6.23 5.10
N VAL A 148 -18.12 -5.57 4.00
CA VAL A 148 -17.61 -5.83 2.65
C VAL A 148 -17.19 -4.52 1.99
N HIS A 149 -16.32 -4.60 0.99
CA HIS A 149 -15.90 -3.42 0.25
C HIS A 149 -17.07 -2.77 -0.52
N ARG A 150 -16.99 -1.46 -0.79
CA ARG A 150 -18.05 -0.69 -1.47
C ARG A 150 -18.42 -1.23 -2.87
N SER A 151 -17.44 -1.79 -3.58
CA SER A 151 -17.62 -2.39 -4.91
C SER A 151 -18.08 -3.86 -4.88
N PHE A 152 -18.45 -4.40 -3.72
CA PHE A 152 -18.84 -5.81 -3.58
C PHE A 152 -19.90 -6.29 -4.59
N HIS A 153 -20.83 -5.40 -4.95
CA HIS A 153 -21.93 -5.69 -5.87
C HIS A 153 -21.50 -5.94 -7.32
N GLU A 154 -20.26 -5.59 -7.69
CA GLU A 154 -19.65 -5.82 -9.01
C GLU A 154 -18.38 -6.70 -8.92
N THR A 155 -17.84 -6.96 -7.72
CA THR A 155 -16.58 -7.71 -7.53
C THR A 155 -16.76 -9.09 -6.90
N ALA A 156 -17.93 -9.44 -6.37
CA ALA A 156 -18.17 -10.81 -5.90
C ALA A 156 -18.32 -11.75 -7.10
N ARG A 157 -17.85 -13.00 -6.97
CA ARG A 157 -17.74 -14.01 -8.03
C ARG A 157 -18.93 -14.06 -8.99
N GLU A 158 -20.15 -14.06 -8.46
CA GLU A 158 -21.39 -14.19 -9.23
C GLU A 158 -21.79 -12.92 -10.01
N PHE A 159 -21.08 -11.80 -9.79
CA PHE A 159 -21.36 -10.49 -10.37
C PHE A 159 -20.19 -9.94 -11.22
N ILE A 160 -19.07 -10.67 -11.32
CA ILE A 160 -17.92 -10.21 -12.11
C ILE A 160 -18.26 -10.30 -13.61
N ASP A 161 -18.52 -9.15 -14.22
CA ASP A 161 -18.66 -9.00 -15.68
C ASP A 161 -17.48 -8.25 -16.32
N TYR A 162 -16.71 -7.51 -15.51
CA TYR A 162 -15.57 -6.69 -15.91
C TYR A 162 -14.65 -6.44 -14.72
N VAL A 163 -13.50 -5.80 -14.96
CA VAL A 163 -12.56 -5.37 -13.91
C VAL A 163 -13.06 -4.07 -13.31
N ALA A 164 -13.45 -4.08 -12.03
CA ALA A 164 -13.90 -2.88 -11.34
C ALA A 164 -12.73 -1.88 -11.16
N PRO A 165 -12.92 -0.57 -11.37
CA PRO A 165 -11.85 0.43 -11.25
C PRO A 165 -11.13 0.37 -9.90
N ASP A 166 -9.81 0.30 -9.94
CA ASP A 166 -8.95 0.09 -8.78
C ASP A 166 -7.64 0.85 -8.92
N ASP A 167 -7.08 1.38 -7.83
CA ASP A 167 -5.82 2.10 -7.89
C ASP A 167 -4.63 1.21 -8.28
N ASP A 168 -4.61 -0.07 -7.87
CA ASP A 168 -3.56 -1.02 -8.26
C ASP A 168 -3.46 -1.16 -9.79
N ILE A 169 -4.61 -1.18 -10.47
CA ILE A 169 -4.69 -1.32 -11.93
C ILE A 169 -4.54 0.03 -12.62
N ASN A 170 -5.18 1.08 -12.10
CA ASN A 170 -5.17 2.41 -12.70
C ASN A 170 -3.76 3.00 -12.71
N TYR A 171 -3.01 2.94 -11.60
CA TYR A 171 -1.63 3.44 -11.57
C TYR A 171 -0.71 2.64 -12.49
N THR A 172 -0.93 1.32 -12.61
CA THR A 172 -0.19 0.48 -13.55
C THR A 172 -0.44 0.90 -14.99
N ILE A 173 -1.70 1.11 -15.38
CA ILE A 173 -2.06 1.58 -16.73
C ILE A 173 -1.50 2.98 -16.99
N MET A 174 -1.60 3.91 -16.03
CA MET A 174 -1.01 5.25 -16.16
C MET A 174 0.50 5.17 -16.38
N GLY A 175 1.21 4.32 -15.62
CA GLY A 175 2.63 4.09 -15.84
C GLY A 175 2.95 3.57 -17.24
N MET A 176 2.13 2.66 -17.78
CA MET A 176 2.29 2.17 -19.15
C MET A 176 2.07 3.27 -20.19
N LEU A 177 1.02 4.09 -20.03
CA LEU A 177 0.71 5.20 -20.93
C LEU A 177 1.81 6.28 -20.92
N ILE A 178 2.38 6.59 -19.75
CA ILE A 178 3.50 7.53 -19.62
C ILE A 178 4.71 7.02 -20.40
N LEU A 179 5.03 5.73 -20.26
CA LEU A 179 6.15 5.12 -20.98
C LEU A 179 5.89 5.05 -22.49
N GLU A 180 4.65 4.85 -22.91
CA GLU A 180 4.26 4.82 -24.33
C GLU A 180 4.36 6.22 -24.98
N GLU A 181 3.89 7.27 -24.28
CA GLU A 181 3.86 8.64 -24.81
C GLU A 181 5.24 9.33 -24.72
N PHE A 182 5.92 9.22 -23.57
CA PHE A 182 7.12 10.00 -23.26
C PHE A 182 8.41 9.17 -23.23
N GLY A 183 8.32 7.84 -23.26
CA GLY A 183 9.48 6.95 -23.19
C GLY A 183 10.09 6.83 -21.78
N PRO A 184 11.21 6.10 -21.65
CA PRO A 184 11.83 5.80 -20.35
C PRO A 184 12.49 7.00 -19.65
N ASP A 185 12.72 8.09 -20.39
CA ASP A 185 13.35 9.31 -19.88
C ASP A 185 12.32 10.39 -19.48
N PHE A 186 11.07 10.00 -19.20
CA PHE A 186 10.00 10.91 -18.80
C PHE A 186 10.35 11.70 -17.53
N THR A 187 9.83 12.91 -17.43
CA THR A 187 10.02 13.80 -16.27
C THR A 187 8.79 13.83 -15.37
N HIS A 188 8.92 14.43 -14.19
CA HIS A 188 7.77 14.66 -13.31
C HIS A 188 6.69 15.53 -13.98
N ASP A 189 7.07 16.47 -14.86
CA ASP A 189 6.12 17.32 -15.59
C ASP A 189 5.29 16.47 -16.57
N ASN A 190 5.89 15.44 -17.17
CA ASN A 190 5.16 14.52 -18.06
C ASN A 190 4.12 13.68 -17.31
N VAL A 191 4.37 13.33 -16.05
CA VAL A 191 3.38 12.62 -15.21
C VAL A 191 2.17 13.52 -14.92
N GLN A 192 2.37 14.83 -14.81
CA GLN A 192 1.28 15.80 -14.57
C GLN A 192 0.41 16.02 -15.82
N ASP A 193 1.01 15.94 -17.01
CA ASP A 193 0.34 16.25 -18.28
C ASP A 193 -0.48 15.10 -18.88
N LEU A 194 -0.34 13.88 -18.33
CA LEU A 194 -1.14 12.71 -18.70
C LEU A 194 -2.57 12.77 -18.16
#